data_AF-F5YCP5-F1
#
_entry.id   AF-F5YCP5-F1
#
_cell.length_a   1.000
_cell.length_b   1.000
_cell.length_c   1.000
_cell.angle_alpha   90.00
_cell.angle_beta   90.00
_cell.angle_gamma   90.00
#
_symmetry.space_group_name_H-M   'P 1'
#
loop_
_entity.id
_entity.type
_entity.pdbx_description
1 polymer ?
#
loop_
_entity_poly.entity_id
_entity_poly.type
_entity_poly.pdbx_seq_one_letter_code
_entity_poly.pdbx_strand_id
1 'polypeptide(L)'
;MNIKIQNFGENLLNRPSGREAFLMAKAYIFKDIKPGEEIVLDFEEIKVMTPSWLDEFITGIKTEFNNELKYINTENPSVSASLKTVLS
;
A
#
# COMPACT_ATOMS: atom_id res chain seq x y z
N MET A 1 4.46 -8.39 -9.02
CA MET A 1 3.21 -8.68 -8.30
C MET A 1 2.28 -7.47 -8.28
N ASN A 2 0.99 -7.62 -8.62
CA ASN A 2 -0.01 -6.55 -8.49
C ASN A 2 -0.91 -6.80 -7.26
N ILE A 3 -1.09 -5.77 -6.42
CA ILE A 3 -1.89 -5.79 -5.20
C ILE A 3 -2.98 -4.73 -5.31
N LYS A 4 -4.24 -5.19 -5.35
CA LYS A 4 -5.40 -4.31 -5.24
C LYS A 4 -5.59 -3.85 -3.80
N ILE A 5 -5.35 -2.57 -3.54
CA ILE A 5 -5.42 -1.98 -2.20
C ILE A 5 -6.85 -2.01 -1.65
N GLN A 6 -7.87 -1.96 -2.51
CA GLN A 6 -9.28 -2.14 -2.15
C GLN A 6 -9.55 -3.45 -1.37
N ASN A 7 -8.69 -4.48 -1.49
CA ASN A 7 -8.85 -5.73 -0.73
C ASN A 7 -8.66 -5.54 0.78
N PHE A 8 -8.08 -4.41 1.21
CA PHE A 8 -7.98 -4.01 2.62
C PHE A 8 -9.08 -3.04 3.05
N GLY A 9 -9.98 -2.67 2.12
CA GLY A 9 -11.06 -1.72 2.31
C GLY A 9 -10.99 -0.52 1.35
N GLU A 10 -12.13 0.17 1.20
CA GLU A 10 -12.24 1.35 0.33
C GLU A 10 -12.01 2.69 1.07
N ASN A 11 -12.12 2.66 2.41
CA ASN A 11 -11.88 3.81 3.30
C ASN A 11 -10.78 3.46 4.30
N LEU A 12 -9.57 3.98 4.06
CA LEU A 12 -8.33 3.58 4.74
C LEU A 12 -7.80 4.73 5.56
N LEU A 13 -8.13 4.76 6.87
CA LEU A 13 -8.15 6.01 7.63
C LEU A 13 -7.11 6.14 8.73
N ASN A 14 -6.66 5.04 9.35
CA ASN A 14 -5.86 5.11 10.58
C ASN A 14 -4.62 4.20 10.55
N ARG A 15 -3.59 4.59 11.31
CA ARG A 15 -2.32 3.85 11.40
C ARG A 15 -2.47 2.39 11.83
N PRO A 16 -3.24 2.04 12.88
CA PRO A 16 -3.38 0.64 13.29
C PRO A 16 -3.86 -0.27 12.16
N SER A 17 -4.90 0.14 11.42
CA SER A 17 -5.41 -0.64 10.29
C SER A 17 -4.43 -0.73 9.11
N GLY A 18 -3.57 0.28 8.90
CA GLY A 18 -2.49 0.22 7.90
C GLY A 18 -1.43 -0.81 8.25
N ARG A 19 -1.04 -0.86 9.52
CA ARG A 19 -0.13 -1.88 10.07
C ARG A 19 -0.73 -3.28 9.96
N GLU A 20 -2.00 -3.45 10.32
CA GLU A 20 -2.70 -4.74 10.22
C GLU A 20 -2.79 -5.22 8.77
N ALA A 21 -3.14 -4.33 7.83
CA ALA A 21 -3.15 -4.64 6.41
C ALA A 21 -1.79 -5.13 5.92
N PHE A 22 -0.70 -4.49 6.34
CA PHE A 22 0.65 -4.94 6.01
C PHE A 22 0.94 -6.34 6.56
N LEU A 23 0.60 -6.61 7.82
CA LEU A 23 0.84 -7.92 8.44
C LEU A 23 0.05 -9.03 7.72
N MET A 24 -1.18 -8.75 7.30
CA MET A 24 -1.97 -9.68 6.49
C MET A 24 -1.34 -9.89 5.10
N ALA A 25 -0.91 -8.80 4.44
CA ALA A 25 -0.22 -8.88 3.17
C ALA A 25 1.07 -9.71 3.28
N LYS A 26 1.86 -9.50 4.34
CA LYS A 26 3.07 -10.27 4.63
C LYS A 26 2.78 -11.76 4.78
N ALA A 27 1.75 -12.12 5.53
CA ALA A 27 1.41 -13.51 5.78
C ALA A 27 0.87 -14.26 4.55
N TYR A 28 0.08 -13.59 3.71
CA TYR A 28 -0.71 -14.28 2.67
C TYR A 28 -0.35 -13.90 1.23
N ILE A 29 0.06 -12.66 1.00
CA ILE A 29 0.31 -12.12 -0.35
C ILE A 29 1.80 -12.19 -0.68
N PHE A 30 2.66 -11.74 0.24
CA PHE A 30 4.11 -11.66 0.04
C PHE A 30 4.87 -12.97 0.35
N LYS A 31 4.17 -14.06 0.68
CA LYS A 31 4.81 -15.34 1.05
C LYS A 31 5.78 -15.89 0.00
N ASP A 32 5.52 -15.64 -1.28
CA ASP A 32 6.27 -16.17 -2.42
C ASP A 32 6.92 -15.04 -3.24
N ILE A 33 7.06 -13.84 -2.67
CA ILE A 33 7.65 -12.71 -3.38
C ILE A 33 9.11 -13.00 -3.72
N LYS A 34 9.49 -12.77 -4.98
CA LYS A 34 10.86 -12.98 -5.42
C LYS A 34 11.71 -11.73 -5.18
N PRO A 35 13.00 -11.86 -4.83
CA PRO A 35 13.90 -10.72 -4.78
C PRO A 35 13.94 -9.99 -6.13
N GLY A 36 13.77 -8.67 -6.11
CA GLY A 36 13.79 -7.82 -7.30
C GLY A 36 12.50 -7.84 -8.14
N GLU A 37 11.47 -8.58 -7.73
CA GLU A 37 10.15 -8.49 -8.36
C GLU A 37 9.48 -7.14 -8.06
N GLU A 38 8.97 -6.44 -9.07
CA GLU A 38 8.21 -5.19 -8.87
C GLU A 38 6.91 -5.46 -8.09
N ILE A 39 6.64 -4.66 -7.04
CA ILE A 39 5.35 -4.65 -6.34
C ILE A 39 4.55 -3.45 -6.84
N VAL A 40 3.43 -3.72 -7.51
CA VAL A 40 2.50 -2.71 -8.00
C VAL A 40 1.34 -2.59 -7.01
N LEU A 41 1.21 -1.43 -6.39
CA LEU A 41 0.08 -1.07 -5.53
C LEU A 41 -0.98 -0.37 -6.40
N ASP A 42 -2.13 -1.03 -6.53
CA ASP A 42 -3.25 -0.61 -7.35
C ASP A 42 -4.34 0.00 -6.47
N PHE A 43 -4.59 1.30 -6.65
CA PHE A 43 -5.55 2.08 -5.86
C PHE A 43 -6.93 2.21 -6.53
N GLU A 44 -7.23 1.35 -7.52
CA GLU A 44 -8.59 1.22 -8.07
C GLU A 44 -9.63 1.02 -6.94
N GLU A 45 -10.79 1.66 -7.08
CA GLU A 45 -11.92 1.69 -6.11
C GLU A 45 -11.64 2.27 -4.71
N ILE A 46 -10.46 2.83 -4.45
CA ILE A 46 -10.25 3.56 -3.19
C ILE A 46 -11.09 4.83 -3.18
N LYS A 47 -11.88 5.04 -2.12
CA LYS A 47 -12.70 6.23 -1.90
C LYS A 47 -11.95 7.26 -1.07
N VAL A 48 -11.43 6.83 0.08
CA VAL A 48 -10.70 7.69 1.02
C VAL A 48 -9.46 6.97 1.50
N MET A 49 -8.34 7.68 1.52
CA MET A 49 -7.07 7.22 2.06
C MET A 49 -6.41 8.35 2.83
N THR A 50 -5.92 8.07 4.03
CA THR A 50 -5.11 9.01 4.79
C THR A 50 -3.62 8.72 4.61
N PRO A 51 -2.76 9.75 4.69
CA PRO A 51 -1.31 9.57 4.64
C PRO A 51 -0.81 8.60 5.72
N SER A 52 -1.43 8.62 6.90
CA SER A 52 -1.02 7.84 8.04
C SER A 52 -1.27 6.34 7.86
N TRP A 53 -2.36 5.95 7.20
CA TRP A 53 -2.59 4.55 6.83
C TRP A 53 -1.56 4.10 5.80
N LEU A 54 -1.33 4.91 4.76
CA LEU A 54 -0.44 4.60 3.65
C LEU A 54 1.02 4.47 4.09
N ASP A 55 1.46 5.35 4.99
CA ASP A 55 2.81 5.35 5.56
C ASP A 55 3.12 4.02 6.26
N GLU A 56 2.23 3.55 7.14
CA GLU A 56 2.43 2.26 7.84
C GLU A 56 2.53 1.09 6.87
N PHE A 57 1.66 1.07 5.84
CA PHE A 57 1.64 -0.01 4.86
C PHE A 57 2.92 -0.02 4.00
N ILE A 58 3.30 1.14 3.44
CA ILE A 58 4.51 1.28 2.61
C ILE A 58 5.78 1.05 3.42
N THR A 59 5.86 1.61 4.63
CA THR A 59 7.02 1.45 5.51
C THR A 59 7.21 -0.01 5.90
N GLY A 60 6.13 -0.74 6.19
CA GLY A 60 6.19 -2.17 6.39
C GLY A 60 6.82 -2.91 5.20
N ILE A 61 6.36 -2.61 3.98
CA ILE A 61 6.91 -3.24 2.77
C ILE A 61 8.39 -2.91 2.59
N LYS A 62 8.77 -1.64 2.65
CA LYS A 62 10.17 -1.19 2.46
C LYS A 62 11.12 -1.71 3.53
N THR A 63 10.62 -1.98 4.73
CA THR A 63 11.44 -2.51 5.84
C THR A 63 11.73 -4.00 5.66
N GLU A 64 10.77 -4.77 5.14
CA GLU A 64 10.93 -6.22 4.98
C GLU A 64 11.47 -6.62 3.60
N PHE A 65 11.23 -5.82 2.58
CA PHE A 65 11.52 -6.16 1.18
C PHE A 65 12.29 -5.02 0.50
N ASN A 66 13.31 -5.39 -0.28
CA ASN A 66 14.10 -4.45 -1.10
C ASN A 66 13.55 -4.33 -2.53
N ASN A 67 12.27 -4.65 -2.71
CA ASN A 67 11.59 -4.69 -3.99
C ASN A 67 11.15 -3.27 -4.41
N GLU A 68 11.16 -3.00 -5.71
CA GLU A 68 10.69 -1.72 -6.24
C GLU A 68 9.17 -1.60 -6.06
N LEU A 69 8.72 -0.42 -5.64
CA LEU A 69 7.31 -0.10 -5.49
C LEU A 69 6.84 0.78 -6.64
N LYS A 70 5.76 0.37 -7.29
CA LYS A 70 5.05 1.14 -8.30
C LYS A 70 3.62 1.40 -7.85
N TYR A 71 3.07 2.54 -8.25
CA TYR A 71 1.74 2.99 -7.87
C TYR A 71 0.94 3.26 -9.15
N ILE A 72 -0.27 2.70 -9.25
CA ILE A 72 -1.19 2.90 -10.38
C ILE A 72 -2.59 3.28 -9.90
N ASN A 73 -3.42 3.83 -10.79
CA ASN A 73 -4.78 4.31 -10.47
C ASN A 73 -4.78 5.36 -9.34
N THR A 74 -3.87 6.32 -9.42
CA THR A 74 -3.60 7.33 -8.37
C THR A 74 -4.36 8.64 -8.59
N GLU A 75 -5.33 8.68 -9.50
CA GLU A 75 -6.08 9.89 -9.87
C GLU A 75 -7.05 10.36 -8.78
N ASN A 76 -7.44 9.48 -7.85
CA ASN A 76 -8.23 9.86 -6.69
C ASN A 76 -7.46 10.94 -5.88
N PRO A 77 -8.03 12.13 -5.62
CA PRO A 77 -7.35 13.20 -4.90
C PRO A 77 -6.85 12.82 -3.50
N SER A 78 -7.59 11.98 -2.77
CA SER A 78 -7.21 11.47 -1.45
C SER A 78 -5.99 10.56 -1.53
N VAL A 79 -5.92 9.70 -2.56
CA VAL A 79 -4.78 8.82 -2.82
C VAL A 79 -3.57 9.65 -3.24
N SER A 80 -3.73 10.53 -4.23
CA SER A 80 -2.66 11.39 -4.74
C SER A 80 -2.04 12.25 -3.63
N ALA A 81 -2.88 12.91 -2.81
CA ALA A 81 -2.41 13.70 -1.68
C ALA A 81 -1.65 12.85 -0.65
N SER A 82 -2.15 11.65 -0.34
CA SER A 82 -1.50 10.73 0.60
C SER A 82 -0.14 10.25 0.09
N LEU A 83 -0.05 9.84 -1.17
CA LEU A 83 1.21 9.46 -1.80
C LEU A 83 2.21 10.62 -1.78
N LYS A 84 1.74 11.84 -2.12
CA LYS A 84 2.59 13.03 -2.06
C LYS A 84 3.13 13.29 -0.67
N THR A 85 2.33 13.09 0.38
CA THR A 85 2.79 13.28 1.77
C THR A 85 3.77 12.20 2.23
N VAL A 86 3.61 10.95 1.78
CA VAL A 86 4.44 9.82 2.22
C VAL A 86 5.74 9.68 1.42
N LEU A 87 5.74 10.11 0.16
CA LEU A 87 6.86 9.93 -0.76
C LEU A 87 7.71 11.19 -0.97
N SER A 88 7.28 12.35 -0.44
CA SER A 88 8.06 13.59 -0.44
C SER A 88 9.25 13.52 0.51
#